data_AF-A0A817W3W1-F1
#
_entry.id   AF-A0A817W3W1-F1
#
_cell.length_a   1.000
_cell.length_b   1.000
_cell.length_c   1.000
_cell.angle_alpha   90.00
_cell.angle_beta   90.00
_cell.angle_gamma   90.00
#
_symmetry.space_group_name_H-M   'P 1'
#
loop_
_entity.id
_entity.type
_entity.pdbx_description
1 polymer ?
#
loop_
_entity_poly.entity_id
_entity_poly.type
_entity_poly.pdbx_seq_one_letter_code
_entity_poly.pdbx_strand_id
1 'polypeptide(L)'
;MDLLYESSLTKRLRSKTFRAILRQEIAYFDQEKHSTGALCTRLATEASVVQNASGVRFGLIFQHFFGMVVGILLGFVYSWQLTLLVLVFLPFILFGGILQIRLTAHYASKDKQILEDAGKVCECFDLVFIRILLRL
;
A
#
# COMPACT_ATOMS: atom_id res chain seq x y z
N MET A 1 -2.99 -8.70 25.56
CA MET A 1 -1.83 -9.59 25.32
C MET A 1 -1.04 -9.15 24.08
N ASP A 2 -1.65 -8.41 23.15
CA ASP A 2 -1.07 -8.00 21.86
C ASP A 2 0.11 -7.01 21.95
N LEU A 3 0.07 -6.04 22.87
CA LEU A 3 1.14 -5.04 23.03
C LEU A 3 2.50 -5.63 23.45
N LEU A 4 2.51 -6.75 24.19
CA LEU A 4 3.76 -7.40 24.60
C LEU A 4 4.38 -8.21 23.46
N TYR A 5 3.55 -8.84 22.62
CA TYR A 5 4.03 -9.60 21.47
C TYR A 5 4.66 -8.70 20.41
N GLU A 6 4.03 -7.55 20.14
CA GLU A 6 4.51 -6.58 19.15
C GLU A 6 5.91 -6.07 19.50
N SER A 7 6.14 -5.64 20.74
CA SER A 7 7.46 -5.12 21.17
C SER A 7 8.59 -6.15 21.12
N SER A 8 8.27 -7.44 21.29
CA SER A 8 9.25 -8.53 21.24
C SER A 8 9.69 -8.86 19.81
N LEU A 9 8.77 -8.75 18.85
CA LEU A 9 9.04 -8.92 17.42
C LEU A 9 9.87 -7.77 16.85
N THR A 10 9.57 -6.53 17.24
CA THR A 10 10.34 -5.35 16.81
C THR A 10 11.79 -5.46 17.21
N LYS A 11 12.06 -5.88 18.45
CA LYS A 11 13.42 -6.07 18.96
C LYS A 11 14.18 -7.14 18.19
N ARG A 12 13.53 -8.26 17.87
CA ARG A 12 14.14 -9.37 17.11
C ARG A 12 14.43 -8.98 15.66
N LEU A 13 13.49 -8.31 14.99
CA LEU A 13 13.66 -7.86 13.61
C LEU A 13 14.79 -6.84 13.54
N ARG A 14 14.74 -5.79 14.37
CA ARG A 14 15.78 -4.75 14.45
C ARG A 14 17.17 -5.33 14.75
N SER A 15 17.28 -6.31 15.65
CA SER A 15 18.55 -6.99 15.95
C SER A 15 19.11 -7.77 14.75
N LYS A 16 18.27 -8.51 14.02
CA LYS A 16 18.69 -9.24 12.81
C LYS A 16 19.13 -8.30 11.69
N THR A 17 18.36 -7.23 11.44
CA THR A 17 18.68 -6.28 10.38
C THR A 17 19.91 -5.43 10.71
N PHE A 18 20.10 -5.04 11.98
CA PHE A 18 21.32 -4.38 12.44
C PHE A 18 22.55 -5.28 12.26
N ARG A 19 22.44 -6.57 12.58
CA ARG A 19 23.52 -7.55 12.38
C ARG A 19 23.85 -7.77 10.90
N ALA A 20 22.86 -7.66 10.00
CA ALA A 20 23.08 -7.74 8.56
C ALA A 20 23.83 -6.51 8.02
N ILE A 21 23.46 -5.31 8.48
CA ILE A 21 24.12 -4.05 8.08
C ILE A 21 25.59 -4.03 8.54
N LEU A 22 25.89 -4.54 9.74
CA LEU A 22 27.28 -4.63 10.23
C LEU A 22 28.16 -5.61 9.44
N ARG A 23 27.58 -6.48 8.60
CA ARG A 23 28.34 -7.41 7.74
C ARG A 23 28.66 -6.81 6.36
N GLN A 24 28.21 -5.59 6.08
CA GLN A 24 28.39 -4.96 4.77
C GLN A 24 29.80 -4.35 4.65
N GLU A 25 30.34 -4.32 3.43
CA GLU A 25 31.70 -3.85 3.16
C GLU A 25 31.86 -2.34 3.45
N ILE A 26 33.07 -1.92 3.82
CA ILE A 26 33.38 -0.53 4.22
C ILE A 26 33.07 0.47 3.09
N ALA A 27 33.28 0.08 1.83
CA ALA A 27 32.94 0.88 0.65
C ALA A 27 31.43 1.20 0.52
N TYR A 28 30.56 0.42 1.17
CA TYR A 28 29.11 0.69 1.19
C TYR A 28 28.76 1.89 2.07
N PHE A 29 29.53 2.15 3.12
CA PHE A 29 29.33 3.26 4.06
C PHE A 29 29.96 4.58 3.60
N ASP A 30 30.83 4.52 2.58
CA ASP A 30 31.55 5.68 2.03
C ASP A 30 30.70 6.48 1.01
N GLN A 31 29.56 5.91 0.59
CA GLN A 31 28.61 6.61 -0.26
C GLN A 31 27.83 7.64 0.58
N GLU A 32 27.80 8.90 0.12
CA GLU A 32 27.12 10.03 0.78
C GLU A 32 25.64 9.74 1.12
N LYS A 33 24.98 8.89 0.32
CA LYS A 33 23.60 8.43 0.51
C LYS A 33 23.42 7.42 1.65
N HIS A 34 24.49 6.78 2.11
CA HIS A 34 24.50 5.69 3.10
C HIS A 34 25.18 6.10 4.41
N SER A 35 25.14 7.39 4.75
CA SER A 35 25.57 7.86 6.06
C SER A 35 24.89 7.05 7.19
N THR A 36 25.66 6.69 8.21
CA THR A 36 25.26 5.81 9.31
C THR A 36 23.99 6.29 10.04
N GLY A 37 23.77 7.60 10.12
CA GLY A 37 22.54 8.19 10.65
C GLY A 37 21.31 7.98 9.75
N ALA A 38 21.46 8.15 8.44
CA ALA A 38 20.39 7.93 7.47
C ALA A 38 19.99 6.45 7.37
N LEU A 39 20.98 5.53 7.44
CA LEU A 39 20.74 4.09 7.50
C LEU A 39 20.02 3.68 8.78
N CYS A 40 20.38 4.23 9.94
CA CYS A 40 19.71 3.93 11.21
C CYS A 40 18.23 4.38 11.20
N THR A 41 17.95 5.57 10.66
CA THR A 41 16.59 6.09 10.50
C THR A 41 15.79 5.24 9.51
N ARG A 42 16.34 4.95 8.32
CA ARG A 42 15.69 4.06 7.35
C ARG A 42 15.44 2.68 7.93
N LEU A 43 16.40 2.10 8.65
CA LEU A 43 16.25 0.81 9.31
C LEU A 43 15.10 0.82 10.33
N ALA A 44 14.98 1.88 11.14
CA ALA A 44 13.90 2.01 12.12
C ALA A 44 12.52 2.14 11.44
N THR A 45 12.44 2.91 10.36
CA THR A 45 11.21 3.12 9.59
C THR A 45 10.82 1.85 8.82
N GLU A 46 11.72 1.25 8.06
CA GLU A 46 11.48 0.06 7.25
C GLU A 46 11.18 -1.18 8.12
N ALA A 47 11.90 -1.37 9.24
CA ALA A 47 11.60 -2.46 10.17
C ALA A 47 10.20 -2.32 10.79
N SER A 48 9.81 -1.09 11.14
CA SER A 48 8.46 -0.81 11.66
C SER A 48 7.39 -1.03 10.59
N VAL A 49 7.63 -0.62 9.34
CA VAL A 49 6.69 -0.81 8.23
C VAL A 49 6.52 -2.30 7.89
N VAL A 50 7.61 -3.07 7.80
CA VAL A 50 7.57 -4.50 7.50
C VAL A 50 6.89 -5.29 8.62
N GLN A 51 7.13 -4.93 9.88
CA GLN A 51 6.50 -5.58 11.01
C GLN A 51 4.99 -5.28 11.08
N ASN A 52 4.60 -4.01 10.94
CA ASN A 52 3.19 -3.63 10.91
C ASN A 52 2.48 -4.26 9.72
N ALA A 53 3.12 -4.25 8.55
CA ALA A 53 2.63 -4.94 7.37
C ALA A 53 2.48 -6.45 7.60
N SER A 54 3.46 -7.12 8.20
CA SER A 54 3.40 -8.58 8.33
C SER A 54 2.45 -9.00 9.45
N GLY A 55 2.68 -8.54 10.68
CA GLY A 55 1.91 -8.98 11.86
C GLY A 55 0.43 -8.65 11.76
N VAL A 56 0.09 -7.41 11.39
CA VAL A 56 -1.30 -6.98 11.30
C VAL A 56 -2.00 -7.62 10.09
N ARG A 57 -1.35 -7.70 8.92
CA ARG A 57 -1.99 -8.32 7.75
C ARG A 57 -2.21 -9.80 7.94
N PHE A 58 -1.27 -10.54 8.55
CA PHE A 58 -1.51 -11.94 8.88
C PHE A 58 -2.66 -12.09 9.86
N GLY A 59 -2.73 -11.28 10.92
CA GLY A 59 -3.85 -11.29 11.86
C GLY A 59 -5.20 -11.04 11.18
N LEU A 60 -5.27 -10.04 10.30
CA LEU A 60 -6.48 -9.74 9.53
C LEU A 60 -6.84 -10.87 8.57
N ILE A 61 -5.88 -11.44 7.84
CA ILE A 61 -6.12 -12.57 6.94
C ILE A 61 -6.71 -13.75 7.71
N PHE A 62 -6.13 -14.09 8.86
CA PHE A 62 -6.66 -15.16 9.71
C PHE A 62 -8.06 -14.82 10.22
N GLN A 63 -8.27 -13.60 10.73
CA GLN A 63 -9.58 -13.17 11.22
C GLN A 63 -10.66 -13.26 10.14
N HIS A 64 -10.36 -12.80 8.92
CA HIS A 64 -11.28 -12.89 7.79
C HIS A 64 -11.50 -14.34 7.33
N PHE A 65 -10.46 -15.18 7.36
CA PHE A 65 -10.56 -16.59 7.01
C PHE A 65 -11.46 -17.35 7.97
N PHE A 66 -11.23 -17.21 9.28
CA PHE A 66 -12.09 -17.81 10.30
C PHE A 66 -13.51 -17.25 10.27
N GLY A 67 -13.67 -15.93 10.07
CA GLY A 67 -14.98 -15.31 9.91
C GLY A 67 -15.76 -15.86 8.72
N MET A 68 -15.10 -16.06 7.58
CA MET A 68 -15.71 -16.67 6.38
C MET A 68 -16.11 -18.12 6.65
N VAL A 69 -15.25 -18.92 7.28
CA VAL A 69 -15.55 -20.32 7.60
C VAL A 69 -16.73 -20.43 8.56
N VAL A 70 -16.74 -19.65 9.64
CA VAL A 70 -17.85 -19.64 10.62
C VAL A 70 -19.14 -19.16 9.96
N GLY A 71 -19.10 -18.12 9.12
CA GLY A 71 -20.26 -17.62 8.40
C GLY A 71 -20.87 -18.66 7.43
N ILE A 72 -20.02 -19.39 6.71
CA ILE A 72 -20.46 -20.47 5.81
C ILE A 72 -21.08 -21.62 6.62
N LEU A 73 -20.41 -22.05 7.70
CA LEU A 73 -20.91 -23.13 8.55
C LEU A 73 -22.27 -22.78 9.19
N LEU A 74 -22.41 -21.58 9.75
CA LEU A 74 -23.69 -21.11 10.30
C LEU A 74 -24.78 -21.01 9.22
N GLY A 75 -24.42 -20.53 8.03
CA GLY A 75 -25.34 -20.43 6.89
C GLY A 75 -25.84 -21.79 6.40
N PHE A 76 -25.01 -22.83 6.45
CA PHE A 76 -25.41 -24.19 6.11
C PHE A 76 -26.26 -24.86 7.20
N VAL A 77 -26.00 -24.57 8.47
CA VAL A 77 -26.74 -25.15 9.61
C VAL A 77 -28.16 -24.59 9.71
N TYR A 78 -28.39 -23.30 9.45
CA TYR A 78 -29.72 -22.70 9.62
C TYR A 78 -30.70 -23.06 8.50
N SER A 79 -30.34 -22.90 7.24
CA SER A 79 -31.20 -23.24 6.08
C SER A 79 -30.39 -23.21 4.78
N TRP A 80 -30.22 -24.36 4.12
CA TRP A 80 -29.52 -24.46 2.83
C TRP A 80 -30.12 -23.61 1.70
N GLN A 81 -31.42 -23.26 1.81
CA GLN A 81 -32.14 -22.44 0.83
C GLN A 81 -31.74 -20.96 0.89
N LEU A 82 -31.48 -20.41 2.09
CA LEU A 82 -31.05 -19.01 2.24
C LEU A 82 -29.57 -18.84 1.86
N THR A 83 -28.75 -19.86 2.10
CA THR A 83 -27.33 -19.84 1.74
C THR A 83 -27.11 -19.80 0.23
N LEU A 84 -27.90 -20.55 -0.55
CA LEU A 84 -27.86 -20.50 -2.02
C LEU A 84 -28.20 -19.11 -2.56
N LEU A 85 -29.20 -18.44 -1.97
CA LEU A 85 -29.59 -17.09 -2.36
C LEU A 85 -28.44 -16.11 -2.13
N VAL A 86 -27.86 -16.10 -0.92
CA VAL A 86 -26.75 -15.22 -0.58
C VAL A 86 -25.52 -15.48 -1.46
N LEU A 87 -25.24 -16.75 -1.78
CA LEU A 87 -24.13 -17.13 -2.67
C LEU A 87 -24.29 -16.58 -4.09
N VAL A 88 -25.52 -16.38 -4.59
CA VAL A 88 -25.78 -15.78 -5.91
C VAL A 88 -25.71 -14.25 -5.86
N PHE A 89 -26.15 -13.62 -4.77
CA PHE A 89 -26.05 -12.16 -4.61
C PHE A 89 -24.61 -11.68 -4.39
N LEU A 90 -23.77 -12.49 -3.73
CA LEU A 90 -22.38 -12.16 -3.44
C LEU A 90 -21.54 -11.85 -4.69
N PRO A 91 -21.50 -12.69 -5.75
CA PRO A 91 -20.79 -12.38 -6.99
C PRO A 91 -21.44 -11.22 -7.75
N PHE A 92 -22.77 -11.04 -7.67
CA PHE A 92 -23.45 -9.92 -8.33
C PHE A 92 -23.01 -8.57 -7.77
N ILE A 93 -22.95 -8.45 -6.44
CA ILE A 93 -22.48 -7.24 -5.75
C ILE A 93 -20.99 -7.00 -6.03
N LEU A 94 -20.16 -8.05 -5.97
CA LEU A 94 -18.73 -7.95 -6.28
C LEU A 94 -18.50 -7.50 -7.72
N PHE A 95 -19.26 -8.03 -8.68
CA PHE A 95 -19.15 -7.64 -10.07
C PHE A 95 -19.49 -6.16 -10.28
N GLY A 96 -20.58 -5.67 -9.67
CA GLY A 96 -20.94 -4.26 -9.69
C GLY A 96 -19.86 -3.37 -9.05
N GLY A 97 -19.30 -3.78 -7.91
CA GLY A 97 -18.22 -3.06 -7.23
C GLY A 97 -16.94 -2.99 -8.05
N ILE A 98 -16.52 -4.08 -8.69
CA ILE A 98 -15.35 -4.10 -9.57
C ILE A 98 -15.56 -3.16 -10.75
N LEU A 99 -16.73 -3.21 -11.39
CA LEU A 99 -17.04 -2.30 -12.50
C LEU A 99 -16.95 -0.83 -12.07
N GLN A 100 -17.51 -0.48 -10.91
CA GLN A 100 -17.44 0.88 -10.39
C GLN A 100 -15.98 1.33 -10.16
N ILE A 101 -15.16 0.49 -9.50
CA ILE A 101 -13.75 0.80 -9.25
C ILE A 101 -12.97 0.97 -10.56
N ARG A 102 -13.22 0.10 -11.55
CA ARG A 102 -12.57 0.17 -12.86
C ARG A 102 -12.98 1.42 -13.62
N LEU A 103 -14.25 1.79 -13.58
CA LEU A 103 -14.76 3.00 -14.19
C LEU A 103 -14.12 4.23 -13.54
N THR A 104 -14.14 4.33 -12.21
CA THR A 104 -13.52 5.47 -11.50
C THR A 104 -12.02 5.57 -11.76
N ALA A 105 -11.30 4.44 -11.78
CA ALA A 105 -9.88 4.42 -12.12
C ALA A 105 -9.62 4.88 -13.57
N HIS A 106 -10.48 4.46 -14.50
CA HIS A 106 -10.41 4.87 -15.89
C HIS A 106 -10.67 6.37 -16.07
N TYR A 107 -11.72 6.92 -15.43
CA TYR A 107 -11.99 8.36 -15.43
C TYR A 107 -10.84 9.15 -14.81
N ALA A 108 -10.30 8.69 -13.69
CA ALA A 108 -9.15 9.34 -13.05
C ALA A 108 -7.90 9.37 -13.95
N SER A 109 -7.67 8.35 -14.79
CA SER A 109 -6.57 8.37 -15.75
C SER A 109 -6.79 9.35 -16.89
N LYS A 110 -8.04 9.49 -17.35
CA LYS A 110 -8.42 10.41 -18.42
C LYS A 110 -8.33 11.87 -17.96
N ASP A 111 -8.76 12.15 -16.74
CA ASP A 111 -8.65 13.49 -16.13
C ASP A 111 -7.19 13.91 -15.99
N LYS A 112 -6.29 13.00 -15.60
CA LYS A 112 -4.85 13.28 -15.54
C LYS A 112 -4.26 13.66 -16.90
N GLN A 113 -4.69 13.02 -17.99
CA GLN A 113 -4.22 13.35 -19.34
C GLN A 113 -4.69 14.74 -19.78
N ILE A 114 -5.96 15.08 -19.53
CA ILE A 114 -6.50 16.41 -19.86
C ILE A 114 -5.78 17.50 -19.05
N LEU A 115 -5.46 17.22 -17.78
CA LEU A 115 -4.68 18.14 -16.95
C LEU A 115 -3.23 18.30 -17.44
N GLU A 116 -2.60 17.23 -17.94
CA GLU A 116 -1.25 17.30 -18.50
C GLU A 116 -1.22 18.13 -19.80
N ASP A 117 -2.18 17.93 -20.69
CA ASP A 117 -2.29 18.69 -21.94
C ASP A 117 -2.59 20.17 -21.67
N ALA A 118 -3.47 20.48 -20.71
CA ALA A 118 -3.72 21.84 -20.26
C ALA A 118 -2.45 22.48 -19.65
N GLY A 119 -1.69 21.70 -18.87
CA GLY A 119 -0.41 22.11 -18.30
C GLY A 119 0.62 22.50 -19.37
N LYS A 120 0.79 21.67 -20.40
CA LYS A 120 1.69 21.94 -21.53
C LYS A 120 1.31 23.22 -22.29
N VAL A 121 0.01 23.46 -22.50
CA VAL A 121 -0.47 24.68 -23.18
C VAL A 121 -0.20 25.92 -22.33
N CYS A 122 -0.45 25.86 -21.02
CA CYS A 122 -0.13 26.95 -20.10
C CYS A 122 1.37 27.28 -20.08
N GLU A 123 2.22 26.26 -19.96
CA GLU A 123 3.67 26.43 -19.94
C GLU A 123 4.20 27.04 -21.25
N CYS A 124 3.62 26.63 -22.39
CA CYS A 124 3.97 27.20 -23.69
C CYS A 124 3.57 28.67 -23.81
N PHE A 125 2.40 29.05 -23.29
CA PHE A 125 1.95 30.44 -23.30
C PHE A 125 2.84 31.33 -22.44
N ASP A 126 3.24 30.86 -21.26
CA ASP A 126 4.12 31.58 -20.34
C ASP A 126 5.51 31.83 -20.96
N LEU A 127 6.09 30.79 -21.59
CA LEU A 127 7.36 30.91 -22.32
C LEU A 127 7.28 31.87 -23.51
N VAL A 128 6.20 31.87 -24.28
CA VAL A 128 6.00 32.79 -25.41
C VAL A 128 5.86 34.24 -24.93
N PHE A 129 5.12 34.46 -23.84
CA PHE A 129 4.95 35.79 -23.25
C PHE A 129 6.28 36.36 -22.71
N ILE A 130 7.04 35.55 -21.98
CA ILE A 130 8.39 35.92 -21.51
C ILE A 130 9.32 36.23 -22.69
N ARG A 131 9.29 35.41 -23.76
CA ARG A 131 10.12 35.61 -24.96
C ARG A 131 9.78 36.91 -25.70
N ILE A 132 8.51 37.31 -25.74
CA ILE A 132 8.04 38.56 -26.35
C ILE A 132 8.47 39.77 -25.50
N LEU A 133 8.32 39.70 -24.18
CA LEU A 133 8.76 40.76 -23.26
C LEU A 133 10.28 40.98 -23.28
N LEU A 134 11.08 39.93 -23.45
CA LEU A 134 12.54 40.03 -23.54
C LEU A 134 13.05 40.53 -24.91
N ARG A 135 12.17 40.61 -25.92
CA ARG A 135 12.46 41.12 -27.27
C ARG A 135 11.98 42.56 -27.51
N LEU A 136 11.26 43.14 -26.54
CA LEU A 136 10.81 44.54 -26.53
C LEU A 136 11.76 45.38 -25.68
#